data_AF-A0A7X3X1L8-F1
#
_entry.id   AF-A0A7X3X1L8-F1
#
_cell.length_a   1.000
_cell.length_b   1.000
_cell.length_c   1.000
_cell.angle_alpha   90.00
_cell.angle_beta   90.00
_cell.angle_gamma   90.00
#
_symmetry.space_group_name_H-M   'P 1'
#
loop_
_entity.id
_entity.type
_entity.pdbx_description
1 polymer ?
#
loop_
_entity_poly.entity_id
_entity_poly.type
_entity_poly.pdbx_seq_one_letter_code
_entity_poly.pdbx_strand_id
1 'polypeptide(L)'
;MVNLDDIQAVIDSAKVRDDGKLEEFIRRTSPVSTDEEVTDAAKVATEVVEMVPIVLACAAQAAEQRRLTLVVMPILDHAARYIVNPVDLIPEMTQGMAGLLDDTYLVFRILENLNRGSPPLMDTDFGVPLRFLRRLLGEEVSAKLDAASLFALQDVSEQMSRAWDEAGHQS
;
A
#
# COMPACT_ATOMS: atom_id res chain seq x y z
N MET A 1 6.51 8.17 -13.45
CA MET A 1 5.95 8.57 -12.15
C MET A 1 4.47 8.27 -12.16
N VAL A 2 4.00 7.43 -11.23
CA VAL A 2 2.56 7.20 -11.08
C VAL A 2 1.91 8.48 -10.55
N ASN A 3 0.80 8.92 -11.15
CA ASN A 3 0.11 10.13 -10.72
C ASN A 3 -0.75 9.83 -9.47
N LEU A 4 -0.68 10.69 -8.45
CA LEU A 4 -1.53 10.58 -7.27
C LEU A 4 -3.02 10.77 -7.62
N ASP A 5 -3.33 11.51 -8.68
CA ASP A 5 -4.71 11.63 -9.18
C ASP A 5 -5.24 10.30 -9.70
N ASP A 6 -4.39 9.46 -10.31
CA ASP A 6 -4.80 8.14 -10.79
C ASP A 6 -5.10 7.21 -9.61
N ILE A 7 -4.28 7.27 -8.55
CA ILE A 7 -4.53 6.56 -7.28
C ILE A 7 -5.86 7.01 -6.67
N GLN A 8 -6.09 8.32 -6.58
CA GLN A 8 -7.33 8.87 -6.03
C GLN A 8 -8.54 8.43 -6.86
N ALA A 9 -8.43 8.44 -8.19
CA ALA A 9 -9.50 8.00 -9.08
C ALA A 9 -9.84 6.51 -8.90
N VAL A 10 -8.84 5.65 -8.66
CA VAL A 10 -9.07 4.23 -8.34
C VAL A 10 -9.83 4.08 -7.03
N ILE A 11 -9.40 4.79 -5.98
CA ILE A 11 -10.06 4.76 -4.65
C ILE A 11 -11.50 5.27 -4.75
N ASP A 12 -11.72 6.41 -5.40
CA ASP A 12 -13.06 6.98 -5.58
C ASP A 12 -13.97 6.03 -6.37
N SER A 13 -13.43 5.39 -7.42
CA SER A 13 -14.16 4.38 -8.18
C SER A 13 -14.48 3.14 -7.34
N ALA A 14 -13.56 2.69 -6.48
CA ALA A 14 -13.80 1.58 -5.56
C ALA A 14 -14.92 1.91 -4.55
N LYS A 15 -14.92 3.11 -3.97
CA LYS A 15 -15.97 3.58 -3.05
C LYS A 15 -17.36 3.57 -3.69
N VAL A 16 -17.47 4.07 -4.92
CA VAL A 16 -18.75 4.10 -5.66
C VAL A 16 -19.27 2.68 -5.95
N ARG A 17 -18.37 1.70 -6.12
CA ARG A 17 -18.71 0.31 -6.47
C ARG A 17 -18.79 -0.64 -5.27
N ASP A 18 -18.57 -0.14 -4.05
CA ASP A 18 -18.44 -0.98 -2.86
C ASP A 18 -19.76 -1.70 -2.53
N ASP A 19 -20.90 -1.01 -2.58
CA ASP A 19 -22.25 -1.60 -2.42
C ASP A 19 -22.35 -2.58 -1.22
N GLY A 20 -21.67 -2.27 -0.11
CA GLY A 20 -21.65 -3.10 1.10
C GLY A 20 -20.70 -4.30 1.08
N LYS A 21 -19.92 -4.50 0.00
CA LYS A 21 -18.96 -5.60 -0.13
C LYS A 21 -17.87 -5.56 0.94
N LEU A 22 -17.43 -4.38 1.36
CA LEU A 22 -16.46 -4.26 2.44
C LEU A 22 -17.02 -4.78 3.77
N GLU A 23 -18.27 -4.44 4.10
CA GLU A 23 -18.94 -4.95 5.30
C GLU A 23 -19.18 -6.47 5.22
N GLU A 24 -19.58 -6.97 4.05
CA GLU A 24 -19.75 -8.41 3.81
C GLU A 24 -18.42 -9.16 4.01
N PHE A 25 -17.34 -8.62 3.45
CA PHE A 25 -16.00 -9.17 3.64
C PHE A 25 -15.61 -9.20 5.13
N ILE A 26 -15.76 -8.08 5.83
CA ILE A 26 -15.42 -7.99 7.26
C ILE A 26 -16.23 -8.99 8.07
N ARG A 27 -17.54 -9.10 7.81
CA ARG A 27 -18.43 -10.06 8.49
C ARG A 27 -18.00 -11.51 8.27
N ARG A 28 -17.51 -11.84 7.07
CA ARG A 28 -16.98 -13.17 6.77
C ARG A 28 -15.69 -13.46 7.54
N THR A 29 -14.84 -12.46 7.73
CA THR A 29 -13.59 -12.60 8.50
C THR A 29 -13.79 -12.58 10.01
N SER A 30 -14.85 -11.91 10.50
CA SER A 30 -15.23 -11.88 11.92
C SER A 30 -16.74 -12.19 12.10
N PRO A 31 -17.14 -13.46 12.04
CA PRO A 31 -18.57 -13.86 12.05
C PRO A 31 -19.28 -13.56 13.38
N VAL A 32 -18.54 -13.34 14.45
CA VAL A 32 -19.07 -13.08 15.80
C VAL A 32 -19.27 -11.60 16.09
N SER A 33 -18.84 -10.72 15.18
CA SER A 33 -18.97 -9.27 15.35
C SER A 33 -20.41 -8.79 15.18
N THR A 34 -20.76 -7.73 15.90
CA THR A 34 -22.05 -7.07 15.76
C THR A 34 -22.10 -6.24 14.47
N ASP A 35 -23.31 -5.86 14.02
CA ASP A 35 -23.48 -5.01 12.84
C ASP A 35 -22.79 -3.64 13.01
N GLU A 36 -22.80 -3.09 14.22
CA GLU A 36 -22.13 -1.83 14.56
C GLU A 36 -20.60 -1.98 14.44
N GLU A 37 -20.03 -3.06 14.98
CA GLU A 37 -18.60 -3.36 14.87
C GLU A 37 -18.15 -3.56 13.42
N VAL A 38 -18.95 -4.24 12.60
CA VAL A 38 -18.67 -4.42 11.17
C VAL A 38 -18.69 -3.08 10.45
N THR A 39 -19.70 -2.24 10.71
CA THR A 39 -19.84 -0.91 10.11
C THR A 39 -18.66 0.00 10.47
N ASP A 40 -18.25 0.01 11.73
CA ASP A 40 -17.13 0.83 12.19
C ASP A 40 -15.79 0.31 11.63
N ALA A 41 -15.59 -1.00 11.56
CA ALA A 41 -14.43 -1.56 10.89
C ALA A 41 -14.39 -1.20 9.40
N ALA A 42 -15.53 -1.17 8.70
CA ALA A 42 -15.60 -0.76 7.29
C ALA A 42 -15.23 0.72 7.10
N LYS A 43 -15.66 1.61 8.01
CA LYS A 43 -15.23 3.01 8.01
C LYS A 43 -13.73 3.15 8.20
N VAL A 44 -13.16 2.48 9.20
CA VAL A 44 -11.71 2.52 9.46
C VAL A 44 -10.93 1.95 8.28
N ALA A 45 -11.38 0.86 7.68
CA ALA A 45 -10.76 0.31 6.48
C ALA A 45 -10.80 1.28 5.30
N THR A 46 -11.91 1.98 5.10
CA THR A 46 -12.03 3.02 4.08
C THR A 46 -11.04 4.16 4.32
N GLU A 47 -10.98 4.69 5.55
CA GLU A 47 -10.04 5.75 5.93
C GLU A 47 -8.57 5.33 5.70
N VAL A 48 -8.24 4.08 6.02
CA VAL A 48 -6.89 3.53 5.83
C VAL A 48 -6.52 3.45 4.34
N VAL A 49 -7.45 3.07 3.46
CA VAL A 49 -7.23 3.08 2.01
C VAL A 49 -7.07 4.51 1.50
N GLU A 50 -7.91 5.45 1.97
CA GLU A 50 -7.85 6.87 1.59
C GLU A 50 -6.56 7.57 2.02
N MET A 51 -5.86 7.05 3.03
CA MET A 51 -4.55 7.57 3.45
C MET A 51 -3.44 7.32 2.42
N VAL A 52 -3.58 6.35 1.51
CA VAL A 52 -2.53 5.95 0.56
C VAL A 52 -1.93 7.12 -0.24
N PRO A 53 -2.72 7.94 -0.98
CA PRO A 53 -2.15 9.06 -1.73
C PRO A 53 -1.45 10.08 -0.82
N ILE A 54 -1.95 10.29 0.40
CA ILE A 54 -1.38 11.23 1.37
C ILE A 54 0.01 10.75 1.81
N VAL A 55 0.15 9.50 2.23
CA VAL A 55 1.44 8.98 2.71
C VAL A 55 2.48 8.88 1.59
N LEU A 56 2.07 8.59 0.36
CA LEU A 56 2.96 8.60 -0.81
C LEU A 56 3.46 10.02 -1.11
N ALA A 57 2.57 11.02 -1.05
CA ALA A 57 2.95 12.42 -1.22
C ALA A 57 3.94 12.88 -0.13
N CYS A 58 3.69 12.51 1.13
CA CYS A 58 4.59 12.81 2.24
C CYS A 58 5.97 12.16 2.04
N ALA A 59 6.03 10.90 1.59
CA ALA A 59 7.29 10.21 1.33
C ALA A 59 8.09 10.88 0.21
N ALA A 60 7.41 11.28 -0.88
CA ALA A 60 8.03 11.96 -2.01
C ALA A 60 8.59 13.33 -1.59
N GLN A 61 7.83 14.12 -0.84
CA GLN A 61 8.27 15.40 -0.30
C GLN A 61 9.47 15.24 0.65
N ALA A 62 9.43 14.25 1.55
CA ALA A 62 10.53 13.97 2.46
C ALA A 62 11.81 13.56 1.71
N ALA A 63 11.67 12.78 0.63
CA ALA A 63 12.80 12.40 -0.21
C ALA A 63 13.42 13.61 -0.93
N GLU A 64 12.59 14.52 -1.45
CA GLU A 64 13.06 15.76 -2.08
C GLU A 64 13.85 16.63 -1.10
N GLN A 65 13.28 16.89 0.08
CA GLN A 65 13.91 17.69 1.13
C GLN A 65 15.28 17.14 1.55
N ARG A 66 15.46 15.82 1.47
CA ARG A 66 16.69 15.11 1.85
C ARG A 66 17.61 14.77 0.68
N ARG A 67 17.25 15.18 -0.55
CA ARG A 67 17.99 14.86 -1.80
C ARG A 67 18.13 13.35 -2.06
N LEU A 68 17.12 12.58 -1.65
CA LEU A 68 17.03 11.13 -1.84
C LEU A 68 16.10 10.74 -3.01
N THR A 69 15.62 11.71 -3.79
CA THR A 69 14.66 11.52 -4.88
C THR A 69 15.04 10.38 -5.83
N LEU A 70 16.31 10.29 -6.25
CA LEU A 70 16.78 9.27 -7.18
C LEU A 70 16.68 7.83 -6.62
N VAL A 71 16.68 7.68 -5.29
CA VAL A 71 16.60 6.38 -4.62
C VAL A 71 15.18 6.05 -4.19
N VAL A 72 14.46 7.05 -3.69
CA VAL A 72 13.13 6.85 -3.12
C VAL A 72 12.04 6.84 -4.19
N MET A 73 12.11 7.69 -5.21
CA MET A 73 11.04 7.78 -6.21
C MET A 73 10.79 6.47 -6.97
N PRO A 74 11.81 5.68 -7.37
CA PRO A 74 11.56 4.37 -7.97
C PRO A 74 10.78 3.41 -7.07
N ILE A 75 11.01 3.47 -5.75
CA ILE A 75 10.30 2.67 -4.75
C ILE A 75 8.85 3.14 -4.62
N LEU A 76 8.63 4.47 -4.55
CA LEU A 76 7.28 5.04 -4.47
C LEU A 76 6.47 4.76 -5.74
N ASP A 77 7.10 4.88 -6.91
CA ASP A 77 6.48 4.52 -8.19
C ASP A 77 6.11 3.03 -8.24
N HIS A 78 6.95 2.15 -7.70
CA HIS A 78 6.64 0.73 -7.60
C HIS A 78 5.47 0.47 -6.62
N ALA A 79 5.48 1.10 -5.45
CA ALA A 79 4.40 0.95 -4.47
C ALA A 79 3.05 1.44 -5.04
N ALA A 80 3.05 2.61 -5.70
CA ALA A 80 1.87 3.19 -6.31
C ALA A 80 1.25 2.29 -7.40
N ARG A 81 2.06 1.47 -8.08
CA ARG A 81 1.56 0.52 -9.08
C ARG A 81 0.65 -0.55 -8.51
N TYR A 82 0.79 -0.93 -7.23
CA TYR A 82 -0.14 -1.88 -6.61
C TYR A 82 -1.56 -1.33 -6.59
N ILE A 83 -1.76 -0.03 -6.40
CA ILE A 83 -3.12 0.54 -6.41
C ILE A 83 -3.66 0.67 -7.84
N VAL A 84 -2.86 1.17 -8.78
CA VAL A 84 -3.35 1.43 -10.16
C VAL A 84 -3.41 0.18 -11.03
N ASN A 85 -2.60 -0.83 -10.72
CA ASN A 85 -2.58 -2.15 -11.36
C ASN A 85 -2.58 -3.23 -10.27
N PRO A 86 -3.74 -3.52 -9.67
CA PRO A 86 -3.88 -4.48 -8.57
C PRO A 86 -3.22 -5.81 -8.88
N VAL A 87 -2.44 -6.31 -7.93
CA VAL A 87 -1.91 -7.68 -7.97
C VAL A 87 -2.79 -8.50 -7.03
N ASP A 88 -3.93 -8.95 -7.54
CA ASP A 88 -4.96 -9.61 -6.74
C ASP A 88 -4.44 -10.90 -6.09
N LEU A 89 -4.03 -10.80 -4.82
CA LEU A 89 -3.69 -11.97 -4.00
C LEU A 89 -4.94 -12.58 -3.37
N ILE A 90 -6.06 -11.84 -3.38
CA ILE A 90 -7.38 -12.32 -2.97
C ILE A 90 -8.37 -12.16 -4.14
N PRO A 91 -8.68 -13.25 -4.88
CA PRO A 91 -9.48 -13.19 -6.11
C PRO A 91 -10.92 -12.65 -5.93
N GLU A 92 -11.48 -12.81 -4.74
CA GLU A 92 -12.85 -12.37 -4.39
C GLU A 92 -12.95 -10.87 -4.11
N MET A 93 -11.81 -10.19 -3.94
CA MET A 93 -11.75 -8.81 -3.51
C MET A 93 -11.77 -7.79 -4.66
N THR A 94 -11.70 -8.20 -5.93
CA THR A 94 -11.63 -7.32 -7.12
C THR A 94 -12.80 -6.33 -7.34
N GLN A 95 -13.71 -6.19 -6.37
CA GLN A 95 -14.93 -5.43 -6.44
C GLN A 95 -15.07 -4.53 -5.19
N GLY A 96 -14.93 -3.22 -5.38
CA GLY A 96 -15.15 -2.25 -4.30
C GLY A 96 -13.92 -1.97 -3.44
N MET A 97 -14.13 -1.53 -2.21
CA MET A 97 -13.06 -1.14 -1.27
C MET A 97 -12.33 -2.33 -0.68
N ALA A 98 -12.99 -3.48 -0.56
CA ALA A 98 -12.34 -4.73 -0.15
C ALA A 98 -11.13 -5.08 -1.04
N GLY A 99 -11.20 -4.74 -2.32
CA GLY A 99 -10.15 -4.93 -3.34
C GLY A 99 -8.88 -4.14 -3.17
N LEU A 100 -8.90 -3.14 -2.31
CA LEU A 100 -7.74 -2.30 -2.09
C LEU A 100 -7.06 -2.63 -0.77
N LEU A 101 -7.57 -3.58 0.02
CA LEU A 101 -7.03 -3.85 1.36
C LEU A 101 -5.65 -4.50 1.33
N ASP A 102 -5.42 -5.46 0.44
CA ASP A 102 -4.14 -6.12 0.25
C ASP A 102 -3.12 -5.20 -0.43
N ASP A 103 -3.53 -4.46 -1.47
CA ASP A 103 -2.68 -3.45 -2.11
C ASP A 103 -2.30 -2.32 -1.12
N THR A 104 -3.24 -1.84 -0.31
CA THR A 104 -2.97 -0.84 0.74
C THR A 104 -2.01 -1.38 1.77
N TYR A 105 -2.17 -2.65 2.19
CA TYR A 105 -1.22 -3.30 3.08
C TYR A 105 0.19 -3.34 2.47
N LEU A 106 0.32 -3.71 1.18
CA LEU A 106 1.60 -3.72 0.48
C LEU A 106 2.26 -2.35 0.44
N VAL A 107 1.51 -1.31 0.07
CA VAL A 107 2.01 0.07 0.04
C VAL A 107 2.53 0.47 1.42
N PHE A 108 1.73 0.26 2.48
CA PHE A 108 2.14 0.63 3.84
C PHE A 108 3.34 -0.17 4.32
N ARG A 109 3.43 -1.45 3.95
CA ARG A 109 4.55 -2.30 4.33
C ARG A 109 5.85 -1.90 3.63
N ILE A 110 5.78 -1.55 2.34
CA ILE A 110 6.90 -1.01 1.57
C ILE A 110 7.37 0.31 2.20
N LEU A 111 6.44 1.22 2.50
CA LEU A 111 6.74 2.50 3.15
C LEU A 111 7.32 2.32 4.55
N GLU A 112 6.79 1.39 5.36
CA GLU A 112 7.34 1.07 6.68
C GLU A 112 8.78 0.58 6.56
N ASN A 113 9.06 -0.35 5.64
CA ASN A 113 10.40 -0.86 5.38
C ASN A 113 11.36 0.25 4.92
N LEU A 114 10.91 1.12 4.01
CA LEU A 114 11.66 2.31 3.57
C LEU A 114 11.94 3.26 4.75
N ASN A 115 11.01 3.38 5.69
CA ASN A 115 11.11 4.27 6.84
C ASN A 115 12.04 3.77 7.96
N ARG A 116 12.58 2.54 7.88
CA ARG A 116 13.48 1.95 8.90
C ARG A 116 14.89 2.55 8.92
N GLY A 117 15.21 3.47 8.00
CA GLY A 117 16.49 4.19 8.02
C GLY A 117 16.69 5.01 9.30
N SER A 118 17.94 5.36 9.60
CA SER A 118 18.28 6.29 10.70
C SER A 118 18.96 7.55 10.12
N PRO A 119 18.33 8.74 10.20
CA PRO A 119 16.98 8.99 10.73
C PRO A 119 15.86 8.47 9.80
N PRO A 120 14.66 8.18 10.33
CA PRO A 120 13.51 7.74 9.53
C PRO A 120 13.14 8.79 8.48
N LEU A 121 12.68 8.35 7.31
CA LEU A 121 12.30 9.24 6.20
C LEU A 121 11.11 10.15 6.58
N MET A 122 10.13 9.59 7.28
CA MET A 122 8.87 10.22 7.70
C MET A 122 8.60 9.96 9.18
N ASP A 123 7.84 10.85 9.82
CA ASP A 123 7.36 10.70 11.21
C ASP A 123 6.00 9.95 11.29
N THR A 124 5.73 9.09 10.31
CA THR A 124 4.46 8.36 10.19
C THR A 124 4.55 7.01 10.89
N ASP A 125 3.61 6.72 11.80
CA ASP A 125 3.43 5.39 12.39
C ASP A 125 2.53 4.51 11.50
N PHE A 126 3.15 3.60 10.76
CA PHE A 126 2.44 2.58 9.96
C PHE A 126 1.95 1.40 10.79
N GLY A 127 2.38 1.27 12.05
CA GLY A 127 2.11 0.10 12.87
C GLY A 127 0.62 -0.07 13.21
N VAL A 128 -0.09 1.03 13.50
CA VAL A 128 -1.54 0.99 13.76
C VAL A 128 -2.33 0.49 12.54
N PRO A 129 -2.24 1.13 11.35
CA PRO A 129 -3.00 0.67 10.19
C PRO A 129 -2.56 -0.73 9.70
N LEU A 130 -1.27 -1.07 9.76
CA LEU A 130 -0.80 -2.41 9.38
C LEU A 130 -1.35 -3.51 10.31
N ARG A 131 -1.43 -3.27 11.62
CA ARG A 131 -2.04 -4.23 12.56
C ARG A 131 -3.54 -4.38 12.32
N PHE A 132 -4.22 -3.29 11.98
CA PHE A 132 -5.63 -3.32 11.63
C PHE A 132 -5.87 -4.15 10.35
N LEU A 133 -5.17 -3.83 9.26
CA LEU A 133 -5.27 -4.56 8.00
C LEU A 133 -4.89 -6.04 8.16
N ARG A 134 -3.83 -6.35 8.93
CA ARG A 134 -3.45 -7.74 9.22
C ARG A 134 -4.56 -8.54 9.87
N ARG A 135 -5.33 -7.93 10.80
CA ARG A 135 -6.46 -8.60 11.45
C ARG A 135 -7.58 -8.90 10.46
N LEU A 136 -7.83 -8.00 9.50
CA LEU A 136 -8.84 -8.18 8.47
C LEU A 136 -8.42 -9.24 7.42
N LEU A 137 -7.18 -9.15 6.93
CA LEU A 137 -6.66 -10.03 5.88
C LEU A 137 -6.32 -11.43 6.39
N GLY A 138 -6.07 -11.56 7.69
CA GLY A 138 -5.61 -12.80 8.31
C GLY A 138 -4.10 -13.02 8.14
N GLU A 139 -3.56 -13.90 8.98
CA GLU A 139 -2.11 -14.09 9.10
C GLU A 139 -1.46 -14.69 7.84
N GLU A 140 -2.14 -15.63 7.16
CA GLU A 140 -1.58 -16.28 5.97
C GLU A 140 -1.40 -15.28 4.81
N VAL A 141 -2.43 -14.48 4.52
CA VAL A 141 -2.36 -13.44 3.49
C VAL A 141 -1.31 -12.41 3.88
N SER A 142 -1.36 -11.92 5.12
CA SER A 142 -0.43 -10.90 5.60
C SER A 142 1.03 -11.36 5.51
N ALA A 143 1.32 -12.64 5.78
CA ALA A 143 2.67 -13.19 5.63
C ALA A 143 3.14 -13.22 4.16
N LYS A 144 2.25 -13.53 3.21
CA LYS A 144 2.56 -13.46 1.77
C LYS A 144 2.83 -12.02 1.34
N LEU A 145 2.02 -11.07 1.81
CA LEU A 145 2.20 -9.64 1.52
C LEU A 145 3.50 -9.09 2.14
N ASP A 146 3.83 -9.51 3.36
CA ASP A 146 5.11 -9.16 3.99
C ASP A 146 6.30 -9.61 3.13
N ALA A 147 6.28 -10.86 2.64
CA ALA A 147 7.32 -11.37 1.76
C ALA A 147 7.36 -10.59 0.44
N ALA A 148 6.21 -10.35 -0.19
CA ALA A 148 6.10 -9.57 -1.42
C ALA A 148 6.66 -8.15 -1.26
N SER A 149 6.42 -7.49 -0.12
CA SER A 149 6.95 -6.15 0.17
C SER A 149 8.48 -6.10 0.19
N LEU A 150 9.14 -7.17 0.65
CA LEU A 150 10.59 -7.27 0.67
C LEU A 150 11.15 -7.54 -0.73
N PHE A 151 10.49 -8.41 -1.49
CA PHE A 151 10.84 -8.67 -2.89
C PHE A 151 10.73 -7.40 -3.75
N ALA A 152 9.68 -6.60 -3.56
CA ALA A 152 9.50 -5.32 -4.26
C ALA A 152 10.70 -4.37 -4.05
N LEU A 153 11.20 -4.26 -2.82
CA LEU A 153 12.36 -3.42 -2.50
C LEU A 153 13.66 -3.96 -3.13
N GLN A 154 13.85 -5.29 -3.10
CA GLN A 154 15.00 -5.93 -3.72
C GLN A 154 14.99 -5.75 -5.24
N ASP A 155 13.85 -5.97 -5.89
CA ASP A 155 13.67 -5.81 -7.33
C ASP A 155 13.98 -4.38 -7.79
N VAL A 156 13.46 -3.36 -7.07
CA VAL A 156 13.78 -1.97 -7.36
C VAL A 156 15.28 -1.69 -7.21
N SER A 157 15.91 -2.22 -6.16
CA SER A 157 17.37 -2.06 -5.95
C SER A 157 18.19 -2.71 -7.07
N GLU A 158 17.80 -3.90 -7.54
CA GLU A 158 18.47 -4.57 -8.66
C GLU A 158 18.31 -3.82 -9.97
N GLN A 159 17.09 -3.32 -10.26
CA GLN A 159 16.83 -2.50 -11.44
C GLN A 159 17.68 -1.22 -11.45
N MET A 160 17.80 -0.56 -10.30
CA MET A 160 18.67 0.61 -10.16
C MET A 160 20.14 0.29 -10.38
N SER A 161 20.64 -0.84 -9.85
CA SER A 161 22.03 -1.28 -10.08
C SER A 161 22.31 -1.52 -11.57
N ARG A 162 21.40 -2.21 -12.27
CA ARG A 162 21.55 -2.47 -13.71
C ARG A 162 21.54 -1.18 -14.52
N ALA A 163 20.64 -0.25 -14.22
CA ALA A 163 20.58 1.05 -14.89
C ALA A 163 21.86 1.88 -14.68
N TRP A 164 22.47 1.78 -13.49
CA TRP A 164 23.76 2.43 -13.19
C TRP A 164 24.91 1.82 -13.99
N ASP A 165 24.97 0.49 -14.06
CA ASP A 165 26.00 -0.21 -14.84
C ASP A 165 25.89 0.16 -16.33
N GLU A 166 24.69 0.15 -16.91
CA GLU A 166 24.47 0.52 -18.32
C GLU A 166 24.88 1.98 -18.62
N ALA A 167 24.59 2.92 -17.72
CA ALA A 167 25.00 4.32 -17.87
C ALA A 167 26.53 4.49 -17.76
N GLY A 168 27.19 3.74 -16.88
CA GLY A 168 28.64 3.77 -16.71
C GLY A 168 29.42 3.15 -17.88
N HIS A 169 28.82 2.24 -18.64
CA HIS A 169 29.42 1.63 -19.84
C HIS A 169 29.21 2.45 -21.13
N GLN A 170 28.41 3.52 -21.07
CA GLN A 170 28.22 4.48 -22.18
C GLN A 170 28.99 5.80 -21.97
N SER A 171 29.81 5.88 -20.92
CA SER A 171 30.60 7.05 -20.52
C SER A 171 32.07 6.97 -20.96
#